data_AF-R5J1Q9-F1
#
_entry.id   AF-R5J1Q9-F1
#
_cell.length_a   1.000
_cell.length_b   1.000
_cell.length_c   1.000
_cell.angle_alpha   90.00
_cell.angle_beta   90.00
_cell.angle_gamma   90.00
#
_symmetry.space_group_name_H-M   'P 1'
#
loop_
_entity.id
_entity.type
_entity.pdbx_description
1 polymer ?
#
loop_
_entity_poly.entity_id
_entity_poly.type
_entity_poly.pdbx_seq_one_letter_code
_entity_poly.pdbx_strand_id
1 'polypeptide(L)' 'MKNDPLIIKKRGDDGNRIITVRIREDTLAELDRLAAESNRSRNELINLILAHGVKNIEIE' A
#
# COMPACT_ATOMS: atom_id res chain seq x y z
N MET A 1 26.50 -27.61 20.41
CA MET A 1 26.06 -26.57 19.46
C MET A 1 25.48 -25.42 20.28
N LYS A 2 25.96 -24.19 20.09
CA LYS A 2 25.42 -23.02 20.82
C LYS A 2 24.00 -22.78 20.31
N ASN A 3 23.04 -22.76 21.22
CA ASN A 3 21.65 -22.45 20.91
C ASN A 3 21.54 -20.94 20.73
N ASP A 4 21.65 -20.47 19.49
CA ASP A 4 21.34 -19.09 19.18
C ASP A 4 19.84 -18.85 19.40
N PRO A 5 19.44 -17.73 20.04
CA PRO A 5 18.04 -17.47 20.35
C PRO A 5 17.23 -17.25 19.08
N LEU A 6 16.09 -17.93 18.97
CA LEU A 6 15.11 -17.69 17.91
C LEU A 6 14.41 -16.35 18.16
N ILE A 7 14.72 -15.35 17.34
CA ILE A 7 14.06 -14.03 17.39
C ILE A 7 12.72 -14.12 16.64
N ILE A 8 11.63 -14.21 17.40
CA ILE A 8 10.27 -14.10 16.86
C ILE A 8 9.87 -12.62 16.88
N LYS A 9 9.79 -12.00 15.69
CA LYS A 9 9.21 -10.65 15.56
C LYS A 9 7.71 -10.70 15.85
N LYS A 10 7.21 -9.72 16.61
CA LYS A 10 5.76 -9.57 16.81
C LYS A 10 5.08 -9.43 15.44
N ARG A 11 4.04 -10.23 15.22
CA ARG A 11 3.23 -10.20 14.00
C ARG A 11 2.60 -8.80 13.87
N GLY A 12 2.82 -8.11 12.75
CA GLY A 12 2.20 -6.82 12.45
C GLY A 12 3.12 -5.58 12.42
N ASP A 13 4.45 -5.75 12.47
CA ASP A 13 5.40 -4.66 12.25
C ASP A 13 6.04 -4.77 10.86
N ASP A 14 5.21 -4.66 9.81
CA ASP A 14 5.62 -4.64 8.40
C ASP A 14 5.81 -3.21 7.86
N GLY A 15 5.69 -2.21 8.74
CA GLY A 15 5.78 -0.79 8.40
C GLY A 15 4.50 -0.22 7.77
N ASN A 16 3.43 -0.99 7.62
CA ASN A 16 2.17 -0.54 7.03
C ASN A 16 1.08 -0.36 8.10
N ARG A 17 0.19 0.61 7.90
CA ARG A 17 -0.99 0.83 8.75
C ARG A 17 -2.25 0.85 7.90
N ILE A 18 -3.29 0.17 8.37
CA ILE A 18 -4.61 0.23 7.74
C ILE A 18 -5.22 1.60 8.06
N ILE A 19 -5.63 2.31 7.02
CA ILE A 19 -6.36 3.58 7.11
C ILE A 19 -7.67 3.46 6.34
N THR A 20 -8.68 4.24 6.74
CA THR A 20 -9.93 4.39 6.00
C THR A 20 -9.94 5.77 5.36
N VAL A 21 -10.13 5.83 4.04
CA VAL A 21 -10.14 7.09 3.27
C VAL A 21 -11.42 7.15 2.45
N ARG A 22 -12.02 8.33 2.35
CA ARG A 22 -13.16 8.56 1.46
C ARG A 22 -12.65 8.92 0.06
N ILE A 23 -12.99 8.09 -0.92
CA ILE A 23 -12.61 8.27 -2.33
C ILE A 23 -13.91 8.40 -3.14
N ARG A 24 -13.90 9.21 -4.20
CA ARG A 24 -15.04 9.30 -5.13
C ARG A 24 -15.21 7.98 -5.88
N GLU A 25 -16.45 7.64 -6.20
CA GLU A 25 -16.80 6.37 -6.85
C GLU A 25 -16.14 6.21 -8.22
N ASP A 26 -16.08 7.29 -9.01
CA ASP A 26 -15.40 7.34 -10.31
C ASP A 26 -13.91 6.97 -10.21
N THR A 27 -13.24 7.49 -9.19
CA THR A 27 -11.81 7.27 -8.94
C THR A 27 -11.58 5.84 -8.49
N LEU A 28 -12.47 5.27 -7.67
CA LEU A 28 -12.40 3.87 -7.28
C LEU A 28 -12.59 2.93 -8.48
N ALA A 29 -13.53 3.24 -9.39
CA ALA A 29 -13.76 2.46 -10.59
C ALA A 29 -12.52 2.42 -11.52
N GLU A 30 -11.85 3.56 -11.69
CA GLU A 30 -10.58 3.59 -12.45
C GLU A 30 -9.46 2.81 -11.76
N LEU A 31 -9.35 2.88 -10.43
CA LEU A 31 -8.38 2.07 -9.68
C LEU A 31 -8.66 0.57 -9.83
N ASP A 32 -9.94 0.16 -9.85
CA ASP A 32 -10.37 -1.22 -10.05
C ASP A 32 -9.98 -1.71 -11.47
N ARG A 33 -10.21 -0.89 -12.51
CA ARG A 33 -9.81 -1.19 -13.89
C ARG A 33 -8.30 -1.35 -14.02
N LEU A 34 -7.52 -0.41 -13.49
CA LEU A 34 -6.07 -0.44 -13.53
C LEU A 34 -5.48 -1.62 -12.76
N ALA A 35 -6.08 -1.99 -11.63
CA ALA A 35 -5.68 -3.18 -10.87
C ALA A 35 -5.88 -4.47 -11.68
N ALA A 36 -7.01 -4.57 -12.39
CA ALA A 36 -7.31 -5.71 -13.26
C ALA A 36 -6.33 -5.81 -14.45
N GLU A 37 -6.02 -4.69 -15.10
CA GLU A 37 -5.09 -4.63 -16.23
C GLU A 37 -3.63 -4.90 -15.84
N SER A 38 -3.22 -4.45 -14.65
CA SER A 38 -1.84 -4.62 -14.16
C SER A 38 -1.59 -5.93 -13.41
N ASN A 39 -2.63 -6.75 -13.21
CA ASN A 39 -2.60 -7.96 -12.39
C ASN A 39 -2.04 -7.70 -10.97
N ARG A 40 -2.47 -6.58 -10.37
CA ARG A 40 -2.09 -6.17 -9.00
C ARG A 40 -3.32 -6.01 -8.12
N SER A 41 -3.12 -6.08 -6.80
CA SER A 41 -4.19 -5.71 -5.89
C SER A 41 -4.43 -4.19 -5.91
N ARG A 42 -5.67 -3.78 -5.63
CA ARG A 42 -6.02 -2.36 -5.52
C ARG A 42 -5.19 -1.64 -4.47
N ASN A 43 -4.97 -2.27 -3.31
CA ASN A 43 -4.13 -1.69 -2.25
C ASN A 43 -2.68 -1.49 -2.71
N GLU A 44 -2.13 -2.46 -3.44
CA GLU A 44 -0.77 -2.34 -3.97
C GLU A 44 -0.66 -1.21 -5.00
N LEU A 45 -1.64 -1.10 -5.90
CA LEU A 45 -1.72 -0.01 -6.86
C LEU A 45 -1.85 1.36 -6.17
N ILE A 46 -2.76 1.48 -5.19
CA ILE A 46 -2.94 2.71 -4.41
C ILE A 46 -1.65 3.09 -3.70
N ASN A 47 -0.95 2.14 -3.07
CA ASN A 47 0.32 2.42 -2.40
C ASN A 47 1.39 2.92 -3.39
N LEU A 48 1.46 2.33 -4.59
CA LEU A 48 2.40 2.77 -5.62
C LEU A 48 2.09 4.19 -6.12
N ILE A 49 0.81 4.48 -6.39
CA ILE A 49 0.36 5.81 -6.81
C ILE A 49 0.62 6.83 -5.71
N LEU A 50 0.28 6.53 -4.45
CA LEU A 50 0.52 7.43 -3.32
C LEU A 50 2.02 7.68 -3.11
N ALA A 51 2.85 6.64 -3.14
CA ALA A 51 4.30 6.78 -2.97
C ALA A 51 4.94 7.63 -4.08
N HIS A 52 4.43 7.55 -5.30
CA HIS A 52 4.83 8.44 -6.39
C HIS A 52 4.28 9.86 -6.16
N GLY A 53 2.99 10.00 -5.88
CA GLY A 53 2.31 11.28 -5.71
C GLY A 53 2.95 12.14 -4.62
N VAL A 54 3.24 11.59 -3.44
CA VAL A 54 3.84 12.35 -2.33
C VAL A 54 5.25 12.88 -2.63
N LYS A 55 5.97 12.28 -3.58
CA LYS A 55 7.32 12.73 -3.97
C LYS A 55 7.32 13.80 -5.04
N ASN A 56 6.24 13.89 -5.81
CA ASN A 56 6.13 14.72 -7.01
C ASN A 56 4.99 15.73 -6.91
N ILE A 57 4.41 15.91 -5.73
CA ILE A 57 3.33 16.88 -5.51
C ILE A 57 3.93 18.27 -5.33
N GLU A 58 3.40 19.23 -6.07
CA GLU A 58 3.66 20.65 -5.89
C GLU A 58 2.42 21.28 -5.23
N ILE A 59 2.65 22.21 -4.31
CA ILE A 59 1.60 22.94 -3.60
C ILE A 59 1.69 24.40 -4.03
N GLU A 60 0.57 24.96 -4.48
CA GLU A 60 0.39 26.40 -4.74
C GLU A 60 -0.44 27.04 -3.61
#